data_AF-A0A1F8N1U8-F1
#
_entry.id   AF-A0A1F8N1U8-F1
#
_cell.length_a   1.000
_cell.length_b   1.000
_cell.length_c   1.000
_cell.angle_alpha   90.00
_cell.angle_beta   90.00
_cell.angle_gamma   90.00
#
_symmetry.space_group_name_H-M   'P 1'
#
loop_
_entity.id
_entity.type
_entity.pdbx_description
1 polymer ?
#
loop_
_entity_poly.entity_id
_entity_poly.type
_entity_poly.pdbx_seq_one_letter_code
_entity_poly.pdbx_strand_id
1 'polypeptide(L)'
;MGGVEAIVLAAGLSRRSGRYKMALPLGESTVIERSIAGMYDLVDRIIVVIGWQAEVVQRLLAPYGKVECVFNEEFREGMFSSVRAGVAHVSGRRFFLQPGDIPLVRESTYAQLLENEGDVIVPTYGGRTGEFGDNLACLAW
;
A
#
# COMPACT_ATOMS: atom_id res chain seq x y z
N MET A 1 12.24 -19.79 -0.57
CA MET A 1 12.05 -19.11 -1.86
C MET A 1 10.84 -18.20 -1.66
N GLY A 2 11.08 -16.93 -1.32
CA GLY A 2 10.01 -15.97 -1.06
C GLY A 2 9.64 -15.27 -2.37
N GLY A 3 8.36 -15.23 -2.70
CA GLY A 3 7.88 -14.48 -3.86
C GLY A 3 7.73 -13.00 -3.54
N VAL A 4 6.84 -12.32 -4.25
CA VAL A 4 6.68 -10.86 -4.19
C VAL A 4 5.61 -10.51 -3.16
N GLU A 5 5.92 -9.56 -2.29
CA GLU A 5 4.97 -9.04 -1.30
C GLU A 5 4.63 -7.57 -1.56
N ALA A 6 3.73 -7.02 -0.76
CA ALA A 6 3.45 -5.59 -0.79
C ALA A 6 3.19 -5.03 0.61
N ILE A 7 3.48 -3.75 0.77
CA ILE A 7 3.17 -2.95 1.95
C ILE A 7 2.27 -1.80 1.49
N VAL A 8 1.10 -1.67 2.12
CA VAL A 8 0.21 -0.52 1.97
C VAL A 8 0.10 0.26 3.28
N LEU A 9 0.49 1.53 3.26
CA LEU A 9 0.50 2.39 4.44
C LEU A 9 -0.88 3.05 4.64
N ALA A 10 -1.68 2.54 5.59
CA ALA A 10 -3.05 2.97 5.86
C ALA A 10 -3.27 3.51 7.29
N ALA A 11 -2.20 3.69 8.06
CA ALA A 11 -2.26 4.11 9.47
C ALA A 11 -2.54 5.61 9.70
N GLY A 12 -2.65 6.39 8.62
CA GLY A 12 -2.75 7.84 8.66
C GLY A 12 -4.03 8.40 9.29
N LEU A 13 -3.88 9.45 10.09
CA LEU A 13 -4.94 10.10 10.87
C LEU A 13 -6.01 10.84 10.05
N SER A 14 -5.80 11.09 8.75
CA SER A 14 -6.74 11.84 7.89
C SER A 14 -7.15 13.24 8.44
N ARG A 15 -6.26 13.93 9.16
CA ARG A 15 -6.56 15.17 9.93
C ARG A 15 -7.13 16.33 9.10
N ARG A 16 -6.73 16.46 7.84
CA ARG A 16 -7.13 17.59 6.96
C ARG A 16 -8.46 17.37 6.25
N SER A 17 -8.90 16.12 6.09
CA SER A 17 -10.09 15.75 5.31
C SER A 17 -11.37 15.68 6.14
N GLY A 18 -11.29 15.77 7.47
CA GLY A 18 -12.45 15.68 8.39
C GLY A 18 -13.16 14.31 8.40
N ARG A 19 -12.81 13.41 7.48
CA ARG A 19 -13.30 12.05 7.32
C ARG A 19 -12.11 11.09 7.19
N TYR A 20 -12.28 9.86 7.65
CA TYR A 20 -11.26 8.82 7.55
C TYR A 20 -11.14 8.34 6.11
N LYS A 21 -10.01 8.69 5.44
CA LYS A 21 -9.84 8.54 3.99
C LYS A 21 -10.03 7.10 3.50
N MET A 22 -9.50 6.12 4.23
CA MET A 22 -9.47 4.72 3.80
C MET A 22 -10.86 4.14 3.58
N ALA A 23 -11.84 4.59 4.37
CA ALA A 23 -13.23 4.15 4.27
C ALA A 23 -14.10 5.02 3.34
N LEU A 24 -13.52 6.02 2.66
CA LEU A 24 -14.28 6.82 1.71
C LEU A 24 -14.64 5.98 0.47
N PRO A 25 -15.87 6.11 -0.05
CA PRO A 25 -16.27 5.43 -1.26
C PRO A 25 -15.51 5.97 -2.48
N LEU A 26 -15.11 5.06 -3.36
CA LEU A 26 -14.45 5.30 -4.64
C LEU A 26 -15.02 4.30 -5.66
N GLY A 27 -16.07 4.74 -6.38
CA GLY A 27 -16.88 3.85 -7.21
C GLY A 27 -17.65 2.85 -6.35
N GLU A 28 -17.55 1.56 -6.69
CA GLU A 28 -18.18 0.45 -5.96
C GLU A 28 -17.33 -0.10 -4.80
N SER A 29 -16.16 0.51 -4.56
CA SER A 29 -15.18 0.09 -3.54
C SER A 29 -14.83 1.26 -2.61
N THR A 30 -14.02 1.02 -1.60
CA THR A 30 -13.40 2.06 -0.77
C THR A 30 -11.99 2.40 -1.25
N VAL A 31 -11.44 3.52 -0.77
CA VAL A 31 -10.05 3.92 -1.06
C VAL A 31 -9.05 2.81 -0.71
N ILE A 32 -9.22 2.11 0.41
CA ILE A 32 -8.27 1.06 0.80
C ILE A 32 -8.39 -0.19 -0.07
N GLU A 33 -9.62 -0.62 -0.38
CA GLU A 33 -9.87 -1.74 -1.29
C GLU A 33 -9.29 -1.45 -2.69
N ARG A 34 -9.48 -0.23 -3.17
CA ARG A 34 -8.93 0.17 -4.47
C ARG A 34 -7.40 0.25 -4.45
N SER A 35 -6.80 0.63 -3.32
CA SER A 35 -5.34 0.69 -3.16
C SER A 35 -4.68 -0.68 -3.23
N ILE A 36 -5.32 -1.74 -2.73
CA ILE A 36 -4.77 -3.10 -2.84
C ILE A 36 -5.08 -3.76 -4.18
N ALA A 37 -6.11 -3.31 -4.90
CA ALA A 37 -6.60 -3.97 -6.11
C ALA A 37 -5.54 -4.10 -7.20
N GLY A 38 -4.73 -3.05 -7.43
CA GLY A 38 -3.73 -3.06 -8.51
C GLY A 38 -2.60 -4.06 -8.34
N MET A 39 -2.32 -4.51 -7.11
CA MET A 39 -1.23 -5.46 -6.82
C MET A 39 -1.73 -6.87 -6.47
N TYR A 40 -3.04 -7.04 -6.24
CA TYR A 40 -3.61 -8.23 -5.59
C TYR A 40 -3.28 -9.55 -6.28
N ASP A 41 -3.31 -9.56 -7.62
CA ASP A 41 -3.03 -10.77 -8.40
C ASP A 41 -1.55 -10.96 -8.74
N LEU A 42 -0.70 -9.96 -8.45
CA LEU A 42 0.73 -9.96 -8.74
C LEU A 42 1.62 -10.32 -7.55
N VAL A 43 1.04 -10.32 -6.34
CA VAL A 43 1.77 -10.60 -5.10
C VAL A 43 1.17 -11.79 -4.35
N ASP A 44 2.01 -12.41 -3.52
CA ASP A 44 1.63 -13.53 -2.66
C ASP A 44 0.91 -13.04 -1.39
N ARG A 45 1.34 -11.88 -0.87
CA ARG A 45 0.83 -11.29 0.37
C ARG A 45 0.85 -9.77 0.33
N ILE A 46 -0.17 -9.15 0.93
CA ILE A 46 -0.26 -7.70 1.11
C ILE A 46 -0.32 -7.38 2.60
N ILE A 47 0.70 -6.71 3.10
CA ILE A 47 0.81 -6.20 4.46
C ILE A 47 0.20 -4.79 4.49
N VAL A 48 -0.96 -4.65 5.12
CA VAL A 48 -1.63 -3.35 5.27
C VAL A 48 -1.34 -2.82 6.67
N VAL A 49 -0.53 -1.77 6.75
CA VAL A 49 -0.16 -1.14 8.02
C VAL A 49 -1.28 -0.20 8.45
N ILE A 50 -1.96 -0.54 9.53
CA ILE A 50 -3.12 0.17 10.07
C ILE A 50 -2.77 0.88 11.40
N GLY A 51 -3.60 1.83 11.78
CA GLY A 51 -3.40 2.64 12.98
C GLY A 51 -4.71 3.31 13.40
N TRP A 52 -4.88 4.59 13.08
CA TRP A 52 -6.15 5.26 13.33
C TRP A 52 -7.31 4.54 12.62
N GLN A 53 -8.40 4.25 13.35
CA GLN A 53 -9.57 3.53 12.83
C GLN A 53 -9.25 2.12 12.28
N ALA A 54 -8.27 1.44 12.88
CA ALA A 54 -7.83 0.09 12.53
C ALA A 54 -8.98 -0.91 12.28
N GLU A 55 -9.97 -0.96 13.18
CA GLU A 55 -11.10 -1.89 13.06
C GLU A 55 -11.91 -1.68 11.77
N VAL A 56 -12.03 -0.44 11.30
CA VAL A 56 -12.76 -0.14 10.06
C VAL A 56 -12.03 -0.75 8.87
N VAL A 57 -10.70 -0.59 8.81
CA VAL A 57 -9.88 -1.16 7.74
C VAL A 57 -9.90 -2.68 7.79
N GLN A 58 -9.77 -3.28 8.98
CA GLN A 58 -9.84 -4.73 9.14
C GLN A 58 -11.15 -5.31 8.61
N ARG A 59 -12.29 -4.65 8.90
CA ARG A 59 -13.61 -5.09 8.39
C ARG A 59 -13.71 -4.97 6.88
N LEU A 60 -13.24 -3.86 6.30
CA LEU A 60 -13.25 -3.66 4.85
C LEU A 60 -12.38 -4.70 4.12
N LEU A 61 -11.26 -5.09 4.74
CA LEU A 61 -10.30 -6.00 4.11
C LEU A 61 -10.49 -7.48 4.47
N ALA A 62 -11.44 -7.81 5.36
CA ALA A 62 -11.74 -9.19 5.74
C ALA A 62 -12.06 -10.14 4.56
N PRO A 63 -12.70 -9.70 3.46
CA PRO A 63 -12.92 -10.56 2.29
C PRO A 63 -11.64 -10.92 1.49
N TYR A 64 -10.51 -10.26 1.74
CA TYR A 64 -9.30 -10.36 0.92
C TYR A 64 -8.29 -11.31 1.57
N GLY A 65 -8.33 -12.60 1.21
CA GLY A 65 -7.53 -13.66 1.85
C GLY A 65 -6.00 -13.52 1.77
N LYS A 66 -5.46 -12.69 0.86
CA LYS A 66 -4.01 -12.39 0.78
C LYS A 66 -3.58 -11.21 1.66
N VAL A 67 -4.52 -10.54 2.32
CA VAL A 67 -4.26 -9.31 3.08
C VAL A 67 -4.04 -9.63 4.55
N GLU A 68 -2.93 -9.13 5.07
CA GLU A 68 -2.59 -9.16 6.49
C GLU A 68 -2.57 -7.73 7.05
N CYS A 69 -3.40 -7.46 8.05
CA CYS A 69 -3.44 -6.16 8.71
C CYS A 69 -2.47 -6.11 9.89
N VAL A 70 -1.49 -5.20 9.85
CA VAL A 70 -0.50 -4.99 10.91
C VAL A 70 -0.77 -3.67 11.63
N PHE A 71 -0.98 -3.71 12.94
CA PHE A 71 -1.19 -2.49 13.73
C PHE A 71 0.13 -1.81 14.08
N ASN A 72 0.30 -0.56 13.67
CA ASN A 72 1.42 0.27 14.08
C ASN A 72 1.03 1.10 15.31
N GLU A 73 1.53 0.76 16.50
CA GLU A 73 1.27 1.53 17.74
C GLU A 73 1.80 2.97 17.67
N GLU A 74 2.88 3.18 16.90
CA GLU A 74 3.57 4.46 16.71
C GLU A 74 3.02 5.25 15.51
N PHE A 75 1.80 4.97 15.04
CA PHE A 75 1.23 5.63 13.84
C PHE A 75 1.16 7.17 13.93
N ARG A 76 1.21 7.72 15.15
CA ARG A 76 1.23 9.17 15.40
C ARG A 76 2.58 9.83 15.10
N GLU A 77 3.66 9.06 15.04
CA GLU A 77 5.01 9.56 14.72
C GLU A 77 5.22 9.83 13.22
N GLY A 78 4.26 9.42 12.38
CA GLY A 78 4.22 9.73 10.96
C GLY A 78 4.41 8.52 10.05
N MET A 79 4.64 8.78 8.77
CA MET A 79 4.70 7.72 7.76
C MET A 79 5.88 6.77 7.96
N PHE A 80 7.03 7.28 8.40
CA PHE A 80 8.24 6.47 8.57
C PHE A 80 8.08 5.36 9.62
N SER A 81 7.39 5.61 10.74
CA SER A 81 7.09 4.54 11.71
C SER A 81 6.23 3.43 11.08
N SER A 82 5.33 3.80 10.17
CA SER A 82 4.50 2.84 9.43
C SER A 82 5.30 2.04 8.41
N VAL A 83 6.28 2.65 7.75
CA VAL A 83 7.23 1.93 6.87
C VAL A 83 8.00 0.91 7.69
N ARG A 84 8.58 1.30 8.84
CA ARG A 84 9.32 0.36 9.72
C ARG A 84 8.44 -0.81 10.16
N ALA A 85 7.21 -0.52 10.59
CA ALA A 85 6.26 -1.54 11.02
C ALA A 85 5.92 -2.54 9.90
N GLY A 86 5.70 -2.05 8.67
CA GLY A 86 5.43 -2.91 7.51
C GLY A 86 6.64 -3.76 7.11
N VAL A 87 7.82 -3.13 6.99
CA VAL A 87 9.07 -3.80 6.58
C VAL A 87 9.46 -4.92 7.56
N ALA A 88 9.21 -4.74 8.86
CA ALA A 88 9.48 -5.77 9.86
C ALA A 88 8.68 -7.08 9.65
N HIS A 89 7.61 -7.06 8.84
CA HIS A 89 6.79 -8.22 8.52
C HIS A 89 7.10 -8.80 7.14
N VAL A 90 7.93 -8.14 6.33
CA VAL A 90 8.32 -8.65 5.00
C VAL A 90 9.20 -9.87 5.15
N SER A 91 8.90 -10.90 4.37
CA SER A 91 9.67 -12.13 4.25
C SER A 91 10.03 -12.48 2.80
N GLY A 92 9.41 -11.79 1.84
CA GLY A 92 9.69 -11.89 0.41
C GLY A 92 11.05 -11.29 0.04
N ARG A 93 11.56 -11.67 -1.14
CA ARG A 93 12.81 -11.12 -1.70
C ARG A 93 12.62 -9.72 -2.28
N ARG A 94 11.40 -9.37 -2.65
CA ARG A 94 11.01 -8.08 -3.23
C ARG A 94 9.65 -7.70 -2.69
N PHE A 95 9.41 -6.43 -2.50
CA PHE A 95 8.11 -5.94 -2.07
C PHE A 95 7.76 -4.58 -2.68
N PHE A 96 6.46 -4.38 -2.94
CA PHE A 96 5.95 -3.04 -3.23
C PHE A 96 5.77 -2.23 -1.95
N LEU A 97 5.99 -0.92 -2.02
CA LEU A 97 5.63 0.02 -0.95
C LEU A 97 4.76 1.13 -1.55
N GLN A 98 3.51 1.22 -1.08
CA GLN A 98 2.52 2.19 -1.56
C GLN A 98 1.82 2.90 -0.37
N PRO A 99 1.71 4.24 -0.39
CA PRO A 99 0.77 4.96 0.47
C PRO A 99 -0.68 4.61 0.14
N GLY A 100 -1.49 4.26 1.15
CA GLY A 100 -2.88 3.83 0.95
C GLY A 100 -3.84 4.94 0.49
N ASP A 101 -3.42 6.20 0.39
CA ASP A 101 -4.23 7.29 -0.14
C ASP A 101 -4.00 7.59 -1.63
N ILE A 102 -3.38 6.64 -2.33
CA ILE A 102 -3.09 6.69 -3.77
C ILE A 102 -3.70 5.46 -4.45
N PRO A 103 -5.05 5.41 -4.51
CA PRO A 103 -5.75 4.18 -4.90
C PRO A 103 -5.68 3.86 -6.40
N LEU A 104 -5.14 4.74 -7.24
CA LEU A 104 -5.32 4.64 -8.69
C LEU A 104 -4.11 4.05 -9.43
N VAL A 105 -3.14 3.46 -8.71
CA VAL A 105 -2.02 2.77 -9.35
C VAL A 105 -2.53 1.56 -10.11
N ARG A 106 -2.25 1.51 -11.42
CA ARG A 106 -2.69 0.42 -12.29
C ARG A 106 -1.88 -0.86 -12.07
N GLU A 107 -2.52 -2.00 -12.29
CA GLU A 107 -1.85 -3.32 -12.33
C GLU A 107 -0.69 -3.35 -13.34
N SER A 108 -0.88 -2.74 -14.51
CA SER A 108 0.19 -2.61 -15.51
C SER A 108 1.44 -1.90 -14.99
N THR A 109 1.29 -0.95 -14.06
CA THR A 109 2.42 -0.25 -13.44
C THR A 109 3.19 -1.21 -12.54
N TYR A 110 2.49 -2.00 -11.73
CA TYR A 110 3.11 -3.04 -10.89
C TYR A 110 3.81 -4.12 -11.73
N ALA A 111 3.17 -4.59 -12.80
CA ALA A 111 3.76 -5.55 -13.72
C ALA A 111 5.07 -5.03 -14.33
N GLN A 112 5.08 -3.79 -14.83
CA GLN A 112 6.29 -3.15 -15.37
C GLN A 112 7.40 -3.01 -14.32
N LEU A 113 7.06 -2.72 -13.06
CA LEU A 113 8.07 -2.67 -12.00
C LEU A 113 8.73 -4.04 -11.79
N LEU A 114 7.98 -5.13 -11.87
CA LEU A 114 8.51 -6.50 -11.71
C LEU A 114 9.47 -6.91 -12.82
N GLU A 115 9.28 -6.40 -14.04
CA GLU A 115 10.13 -6.65 -15.21
C GLU A 115 11.52 -6.01 -15.10
N ASN A 116 11.70 -5.05 -14.18
CA ASN A 116 12.95 -4.33 -14.00
C ASN A 116 13.74 -4.87 -12.80
N GLU A 117 15.07 -4.78 -12.86
CA GLU A 117 15.97 -5.12 -11.76
C GLU A 117 16.65 -3.87 -11.18
N GLY A 118 16.97 -3.89 -9.89
CA GLY A 118 17.63 -2.80 -9.16
C GLY A 118 17.09 -2.62 -7.76
N ASP A 119 17.91 -2.15 -6.82
CA ASP A 119 17.63 -2.14 -5.37
C ASP A 119 16.36 -1.36 -4.98
N VAL A 120 16.06 -0.28 -5.70
CA VAL A 120 14.83 0.50 -5.56
C VAL A 120 14.38 0.96 -6.94
N ILE A 121 13.16 0.63 -7.32
CA ILE A 121 12.57 0.98 -8.62
C ILE A 121 11.36 1.86 -8.37
N VAL A 122 11.36 3.05 -8.98
CA VAL A 122 10.30 4.05 -8.83
C VAL A 122 9.71 4.36 -10.21
N PRO A 123 8.40 4.22 -10.41
CA PRO A 123 7.76 4.55 -11.68
C PRO A 123 7.73 6.06 -11.88
N THR A 124 7.82 6.47 -13.15
CA THR A 124 7.72 7.87 -13.57
C THR A 124 6.58 8.04 -14.57
N TYR A 125 5.83 9.13 -14.44
CA TYR A 125 4.84 9.54 -15.44
C TYR A 125 5.18 10.95 -15.93
N GLY A 126 5.35 11.11 -17.25
CA GLY A 126 5.77 12.38 -17.85
C GLY A 126 7.15 12.86 -17.38
N GLY A 127 8.05 11.94 -17.03
CA GLY A 127 9.39 12.25 -16.51
C GLY A 127 9.42 12.75 -15.06
N ARG A 128 8.31 12.65 -14.32
CA ARG A 128 8.20 13.08 -12.92
C ARG A 128 7.82 11.90 -12.03
N THR A 129 8.35 11.86 -10.81
CA THR A 129 7.93 10.98 -9.72
C THR A 129 6.94 11.70 -8.80
N GLY A 130 6.21 10.97 -7.96
CA GLY A 130 5.58 11.53 -6.75
C GLY A 130 4.27 12.34 -6.87
N GLU A 131 3.86 12.85 -8.04
CA GLU A 131 2.72 13.81 -8.11
C GLU A 131 1.44 13.34 -8.82
N PHE A 132 1.46 12.20 -9.54
CA PHE A 132 0.31 11.70 -10.29
C PHE A 132 0.07 10.22 -9.95
N GLY A 133 -1.20 9.80 -9.96
CA GLY A 133 -1.75 8.62 -9.29
C GLY A 133 -1.13 7.23 -9.55
N ASP A 134 -0.07 7.14 -10.36
CA ASP A 134 0.72 5.94 -10.65
C ASP A 134 2.16 6.00 -10.05
N ASN A 135 2.62 7.13 -9.49
CA ASN A 135 4.05 7.43 -9.27
C ASN A 135 4.58 7.28 -7.83
N LEU A 136 3.84 6.60 -6.94
CA LEU A 136 4.20 6.49 -5.52
C LEU A 136 4.20 5.05 -4.99
N ALA A 137 3.89 4.08 -5.85
CA ALA A 137 4.23 2.69 -5.61
C ALA A 137 5.70 2.50 -6.03
N CYS A 138 6.56 2.08 -5.12
CA CYS A 138 7.93 1.68 -5.46
C CYS A 138 8.12 0.18 -5.22
N LEU A 139 9.03 -0.43 -5.95
CA LEU A 139 9.47 -1.81 -5.73
C LEU A 139 10.84 -1.78 -5.07
N ALA A 140 10.96 -2.43 -3.92
CA ALA A 140 12.18 -2.51 -3.12
C ALA A 140 12.55 -3.97 -2.84
N TRP A 141 13.79 -4.16 -2.39
CA TRP A 141 14.40 -5.45 -2.04
C TRP A 141 14.52 -5.61 -0.53
#